data_AF-D4ACM6-F1
#
_entry.id   AF-D4ACM6-F1
#
_cell.length_a   1.000
_cell.length_b   1.000
_cell.length_c   1.000
_cell.angle_alpha   90.00
_cell.angle_beta   90.00
_cell.angle_gamma   90.00
#
_symmetry.space_group_name_H-M   'P 1'
#
loop_
_entity.id
_entity.type
_entity.pdbx_description
1 polymer ?
#
loop_
_entity_poly.entity_id
_entity_poly.type
_entity_poly.pdbx_seq_one_letter_code
_entity_poly.pdbx_strand_id
1 'polypeptide(L)'
;MALPPFFAQSRQGPPPPQPPPSAPFSCPPPPLPSPVFPPPLPQRPGPFPGASAPFLQPPIALQPRASAEASRGGGGSGGGGAFFPVPPPPLPPPPQCRPFPGPDVVERPRPPPPGPGPPWSPRWAEAPPPPDVLGDAALQRLRDRQWLEAVFGNPRRPVGPRTPRTPAGPSLGEVRARLRAALRLVRRLRSLGQSLREAEADGAAWVSLHAQAAPLRAELAERLQPLAQAAYMGEARRRLERVRRRRLRLRERARERETEREAEAAQATEREQEIDRWRMKCVQEVEEKKREQELKAAADGVLAEVRKKQSDTKRMVDILRALEKLRKLRKEAAARKGVCPPAAADETFEHHLQRLRKLIKKRSELYEAEERALRVMLEGEQEEERRRELEKKQRKEKEKLLLQKREIESKLFGDPDEFPLAHLLEPFRQYYLQAEHSLPALIQIRHDWDQYLVPSDHPKGNSIPQGWVLPPLPSNDIWATAVQLH
;
A
#
# COMPACT_ATOMS: atom_id res chain seq x y z
N MET A 1 21.90 38.87 30.80
CA MET A 1 20.61 39.54 31.13
C MET A 1 19.62 38.47 31.56
N ALA A 2 19.06 38.64 32.76
CA ALA A 2 18.48 37.60 33.59
C ALA A 2 17.04 37.21 33.17
N LEU A 3 16.78 35.90 33.09
CA LEU A 3 15.43 35.33 33.12
C LEU A 3 15.12 34.90 34.57
N PRO A 4 13.92 35.20 35.12
CA PRO A 4 13.50 34.72 36.43
C PRO A 4 12.90 33.30 36.33
N PRO A 5 12.85 32.54 37.45
CA PRO A 5 12.38 31.15 37.46
C PRO A 5 10.86 31.07 37.52
N PHE A 6 10.29 30.11 36.78
CA PHE A 6 8.87 29.79 36.77
C PHE A 6 8.44 29.09 38.07
N PHE A 7 7.47 29.69 38.77
CA PHE A 7 6.75 29.09 39.89
C PHE A 7 5.85 27.93 39.42
N ALA A 8 5.94 26.81 40.13
CA ALA A 8 5.04 25.67 39.99
C ALA A 8 3.64 26.03 40.51
N GLN A 9 2.63 25.98 39.64
CA GLN A 9 1.23 25.95 40.03
C GLN A 9 0.71 24.52 40.02
N SER A 10 0.26 24.10 41.19
CA SER A 10 -0.41 22.84 41.49
C SER A 10 -1.59 22.60 40.54
N ARG A 11 -1.46 21.62 39.66
CA ARG A 11 -2.59 21.08 38.89
C ARG A 11 -3.51 20.30 39.83
N GLN A 12 -4.68 20.87 40.12
CA GLN A 12 -5.82 20.07 40.59
C GLN A 12 -6.24 19.12 39.47
N GLY A 13 -6.22 17.81 39.75
CA GLY A 13 -6.65 16.77 38.81
C GLY A 13 -8.18 16.79 38.60
N PRO A 14 -8.68 16.17 37.51
CA PRO A 14 -10.10 16.11 37.23
C PRO A 14 -10.82 15.22 38.26
N PRO A 15 -12.11 15.48 38.56
CA PRO A 15 -12.88 14.63 39.45
C PRO A 15 -13.09 13.24 38.83
N PRO A 16 -13.27 12.19 39.66
CA PRO A 16 -13.52 10.84 39.18
C PRO A 16 -14.89 10.74 38.48
N PRO A 17 -15.07 9.79 37.54
CA PRO A 17 -16.35 9.61 36.84
C PRO A 17 -17.42 9.08 37.80
N GLN A 18 -18.61 9.69 37.76
CA GLN A 18 -19.78 9.19 38.48
C GLN A 18 -20.25 7.84 37.90
N PRO A 19 -20.74 6.91 38.74
CA PRO A 19 -21.30 5.65 38.26
C PRO A 19 -22.63 5.90 37.53
N PRO A 20 -23.00 5.08 36.52
CA PRO A 20 -24.27 5.24 35.82
C PRO A 20 -25.46 4.90 36.74
N PRO A 21 -26.63 5.53 36.55
CA PRO A 21 -27.82 5.23 37.33
C PRO A 21 -28.34 3.82 37.03
N SER A 22 -28.73 3.12 38.10
CA SER A 22 -29.29 1.77 38.10
C SER A 22 -30.55 1.69 37.21
N ALA A 23 -30.49 0.90 36.14
CA ALA A 23 -31.64 0.62 35.29
C ALA A 23 -32.69 -0.23 36.04
N PRO A 24 -33.98 0.14 36.04
CA PRO A 24 -35.04 -0.74 36.48
C PRO A 24 -35.58 -1.54 35.29
N PHE A 25 -36.01 -2.77 35.56
CA PHE A 25 -36.79 -3.68 34.71
C PHE A 25 -36.02 -4.61 33.75
N SER A 26 -35.79 -5.82 34.28
CA SER A 26 -35.66 -7.07 33.55
C SER A 26 -36.87 -7.31 32.64
N CYS A 27 -36.69 -7.22 31.33
CA CYS A 27 -37.54 -7.90 30.36
C CYS A 27 -36.74 -9.03 29.70
N PRO A 28 -37.29 -10.25 29.61
CA PRO A 28 -36.60 -11.35 28.96
C PRO A 28 -36.58 -11.12 27.43
N PRO A 29 -35.55 -11.60 26.71
CA PRO A 29 -35.51 -11.49 25.26
C PRO A 29 -36.59 -12.40 24.61
N PRO A 30 -37.16 -12.00 23.46
CA PRO A 30 -38.10 -12.84 22.71
C PRO A 30 -37.36 -14.03 22.07
N PRO A 31 -38.07 -15.13 21.74
CA PRO A 31 -37.45 -16.34 21.22
C PRO A 31 -36.93 -16.13 19.79
N LEU A 32 -35.76 -16.69 19.50
CA LEU A 32 -35.14 -16.69 18.17
C LEU A 32 -36.03 -17.42 17.14
N PRO A 33 -36.14 -16.92 15.90
CA PRO A 33 -36.82 -17.64 14.84
C PRO A 33 -35.96 -18.83 14.36
N SER A 34 -36.59 -20.00 14.29
CA SER A 34 -36.04 -21.26 13.81
C SER A 34 -35.40 -21.15 12.41
N PRO A 35 -34.36 -21.95 12.09
CA PRO A 35 -33.71 -21.89 10.79
C PRO A 35 -34.65 -22.50 9.73
N VAL A 36 -35.13 -21.65 8.83
CA VAL A 36 -35.83 -22.09 7.61
C VAL A 36 -34.79 -22.71 6.68
N PHE A 37 -34.87 -24.03 6.52
CA PHE A 37 -34.15 -24.79 5.50
C PHE A 37 -34.50 -24.27 4.09
N PRO A 38 -33.52 -24.01 3.21
CA PRO A 38 -33.81 -23.78 1.80
C PRO A 38 -34.18 -25.11 1.12
N PRO A 39 -35.08 -25.09 0.10
CA PRO A 39 -35.53 -26.28 -0.61
C PRO A 39 -34.42 -26.88 -1.49
N PRO A 40 -34.51 -28.18 -1.84
CA PRO A 40 -33.50 -28.85 -2.65
C PRO A 40 -33.58 -28.38 -4.11
N LEU A 41 -32.42 -28.07 -4.70
CA LEU A 41 -32.33 -27.74 -6.13
C LEU A 41 -32.63 -28.96 -7.01
N PRO A 42 -33.34 -28.78 -8.14
CA PRO A 42 -33.69 -29.87 -9.05
C PRO A 42 -32.45 -30.38 -9.80
N GLN A 43 -32.29 -31.70 -9.79
CA GLN A 43 -31.29 -32.47 -10.52
C GLN A 43 -31.48 -32.27 -12.03
N ARG A 44 -30.41 -31.89 -12.74
CA ARG A 44 -30.39 -31.86 -14.21
C ARG A 44 -29.77 -33.16 -14.73
N PRO A 45 -30.40 -33.88 -15.68
CA PRO A 45 -29.82 -35.07 -16.29
C PRO A 45 -28.80 -34.69 -17.36
N GLY A 46 -27.63 -35.35 -17.37
CA GLY A 46 -26.77 -35.45 -18.57
C GLY A 46 -27.11 -36.72 -19.36
N PRO A 47 -26.27 -37.17 -20.32
CA PRO A 47 -25.35 -36.44 -21.20
C PRO A 47 -25.55 -36.83 -22.70
N PHE A 48 -25.01 -36.05 -23.64
CA PHE A 48 -24.84 -36.49 -25.04
C PHE A 48 -23.36 -36.44 -25.43
N PRO A 49 -22.82 -37.45 -26.14
CA PRO A 49 -21.42 -37.53 -26.56
C PRO A 49 -21.22 -37.03 -27.99
N GLY A 50 -20.02 -36.54 -28.32
CA GLY A 50 -19.57 -36.43 -29.71
C GLY A 50 -18.49 -35.38 -29.99
N ALA A 51 -17.41 -35.85 -30.60
CA ALA A 51 -16.30 -35.13 -31.28
C ALA A 51 -15.21 -34.52 -30.36
N SER A 52 -14.09 -35.20 -30.11
CA SER A 52 -12.94 -35.47 -31.01
C SER A 52 -12.06 -34.24 -31.28
N ALA A 53 -11.00 -34.06 -30.49
CA ALA A 53 -9.65 -33.67 -30.98
C ALA A 53 -8.63 -33.73 -29.82
N PRO A 54 -7.40 -34.26 -30.05
CA PRO A 54 -6.42 -34.47 -29.00
C PRO A 54 -5.53 -33.23 -28.83
N PHE A 55 -5.38 -32.73 -27.60
CA PHE A 55 -4.29 -31.81 -27.27
C PHE A 55 -3.32 -32.44 -26.29
N LEU A 56 -2.08 -32.50 -26.76
CA LEU A 56 -0.89 -33.09 -26.20
C LEU A 56 -0.56 -32.52 -24.81
N GLN A 57 -0.51 -33.39 -23.80
CA GLN A 57 0.30 -33.19 -22.60
C GLN A 57 1.76 -33.59 -22.89
N PRO A 58 2.78 -32.84 -22.44
CA PRO A 58 4.11 -33.40 -22.28
C PRO A 58 4.20 -34.13 -20.93
N PRO A 59 4.94 -35.26 -20.85
CA PRO A 59 5.08 -36.02 -19.62
C PRO A 59 6.12 -35.36 -18.70
N ILE A 60 5.78 -35.27 -17.41
CA ILE A 60 6.75 -35.05 -16.34
C ILE A 60 7.57 -36.33 -16.22
N ALA A 61 8.83 -36.26 -16.67
CA ALA A 61 9.75 -37.39 -16.65
C ALA A 61 11.07 -36.99 -15.95
N LEU A 62 11.35 -37.74 -14.88
CA LEU A 62 12.67 -38.25 -14.48
C LEU A 62 13.62 -37.30 -13.72
N GLN A 63 13.56 -37.38 -12.39
CA GLN A 63 14.76 -37.25 -11.55
C GLN A 63 15.63 -38.51 -11.64
N PRO A 64 16.96 -38.40 -11.77
CA PRO A 64 17.89 -39.50 -11.51
C PRO A 64 18.48 -39.41 -10.09
N ARG A 65 18.43 -40.58 -9.45
CA ARG A 65 18.96 -40.96 -8.13
C ARG A 65 20.47 -41.27 -8.18
N ALA A 66 21.10 -41.18 -6.99
CA ALA A 66 22.40 -41.76 -6.56
C ALA A 66 23.68 -40.95 -6.96
N SER A 67 24.75 -40.84 -6.17
CA SER A 67 25.31 -41.65 -5.06
C SER A 67 26.06 -40.72 -4.07
N ALA A 68 25.88 -40.86 -2.75
CA ALA A 68 26.76 -41.57 -1.81
C ALA A 68 28.25 -41.17 -1.88
N GLU A 69 28.76 -40.48 -0.84
CA GLU A 69 29.75 -41.03 0.09
C GLU A 69 30.21 -40.02 1.16
N ALA A 70 30.19 -40.51 2.41
CA ALA A 70 31.21 -40.34 3.45
C ALA A 70 31.36 -39.02 4.24
N SER A 71 30.99 -39.16 5.53
CA SER A 71 31.83 -38.88 6.71
C SER A 71 31.97 -37.45 7.24
N ARG A 72 31.34 -37.13 8.38
CA ARG A 72 31.92 -37.25 9.76
C ARG A 72 31.20 -36.34 10.78
N GLY A 73 30.94 -36.90 11.96
CA GLY A 73 30.76 -36.22 13.26
C GLY A 73 29.37 -35.59 13.48
N GLY A 74 28.48 -36.18 14.27
CA GLY A 74 28.46 -36.11 15.75
C GLY A 74 27.52 -34.97 16.17
N GLY A 75 26.54 -35.05 17.07
CA GLY A 75 26.07 -36.01 18.07
C GLY A 75 25.05 -35.24 18.95
N GLY A 76 24.08 -35.93 19.54
CA GLY A 76 23.11 -35.37 20.53
C GLY A 76 21.78 -34.93 19.91
N SER A 77 20.70 -35.71 19.96
CA SER A 77 19.86 -36.13 21.10
C SER A 77 19.08 -34.98 21.75
N GLY A 78 17.74 -35.02 21.63
CA GLY A 78 16.82 -34.14 22.35
C GLY A 78 15.51 -33.94 21.59
N GLY A 79 14.46 -34.66 22.00
CA GLY A 79 13.16 -34.68 21.31
C GLY A 79 12.35 -33.40 21.40
N GLY A 80 11.33 -33.32 20.55
CA GLY A 80 10.32 -32.26 20.57
C GLY A 80 9.30 -32.45 19.44
N GLY A 81 8.03 -32.62 19.80
CA GLY A 81 6.93 -33.07 18.95
C GLY A 81 6.76 -32.36 17.61
N ALA A 82 6.52 -33.17 16.57
CA ALA A 82 6.06 -32.71 15.27
C ALA A 82 4.58 -32.30 15.37
N PHE A 83 4.32 -31.01 15.47
CA PHE A 83 3.02 -30.44 15.13
C PHE A 83 2.90 -30.38 13.61
N PHE A 84 1.99 -31.17 13.05
CA PHE A 84 1.56 -31.01 11.66
C PHE A 84 0.85 -29.66 11.50
N PRO A 85 1.20 -28.84 10.50
CA PRO A 85 0.44 -27.64 10.20
C PRO A 85 -0.91 -28.04 9.60
N VAL A 86 -1.99 -27.70 10.32
CA VAL A 86 -3.36 -27.79 9.80
C VAL A 86 -3.50 -26.72 8.69
N PRO A 87 -3.94 -27.09 7.46
CA PRO A 87 -4.15 -26.12 6.40
C PRO A 87 -5.36 -25.22 6.76
N PRO A 88 -5.31 -23.92 6.43
CA PRO A 88 -6.43 -23.01 6.68
C PRO A 88 -7.65 -23.42 5.82
N PRO A 89 -8.87 -23.13 6.31
CA PRO A 89 -10.09 -23.42 5.56
C PRO A 89 -10.14 -22.61 4.25
N PRO A 90 -10.80 -23.12 3.20
CA PRO A 90 -10.92 -22.42 1.93
C PRO A 90 -11.72 -21.13 2.11
N LEU A 91 -11.20 -20.03 1.56
CA LEU A 91 -11.88 -18.75 1.50
C LEU A 91 -13.21 -18.88 0.73
N PRO A 92 -14.28 -18.19 1.16
CA PRO A 92 -15.55 -18.18 0.44
C PRO A 92 -15.37 -17.53 -0.94
N PRO A 93 -16.15 -17.94 -1.96
CA PRO A 93 -16.09 -17.34 -3.28
C PRO A 93 -16.43 -15.84 -3.20
N PRO A 94 -15.83 -15.00 -4.07
CA PRO A 94 -16.14 -13.58 -4.10
C PRO A 94 -17.64 -13.36 -4.33
N PRO A 95 -18.24 -12.31 -3.74
CA PRO A 95 -19.65 -12.04 -3.87
C PRO A 95 -19.99 -11.86 -5.34
N GLN A 96 -20.82 -12.75 -5.86
CA GLN A 96 -21.42 -12.61 -7.19
C GLN A 96 -22.14 -11.26 -7.20
N CYS A 97 -21.66 -10.35 -8.04
CA CYS A 97 -22.32 -9.09 -8.32
C CYS A 97 -23.75 -9.42 -8.78
N ARG A 98 -24.72 -9.17 -7.90
CA ARG A 98 -26.13 -9.22 -8.27
C ARG A 98 -26.36 -8.20 -9.38
N PRO A 99 -27.03 -8.58 -10.48
CA PRO A 99 -27.53 -7.61 -11.43
C PRO A 99 -28.53 -6.68 -10.73
N PHE A 100 -28.31 -5.37 -10.82
CA PHE A 100 -29.27 -4.36 -10.40
C PHE A 100 -30.63 -4.59 -11.09
N PRO A 101 -31.77 -4.47 -10.38
CA PRO A 101 -33.06 -4.33 -11.01
C PRO A 101 -33.13 -2.95 -11.66
N GLY A 102 -33.16 -2.90 -12.99
CA GLY A 102 -33.30 -1.66 -13.76
C GLY A 102 -34.70 -1.07 -13.62
N PRO A 103 -34.84 0.27 -13.59
CA PRO A 103 -36.12 0.96 -13.72
C PRO A 103 -36.53 1.04 -15.20
N ASP A 104 -37.82 1.26 -15.39
CA ASP A 104 -38.58 1.18 -16.63
C ASP A 104 -37.90 1.74 -17.89
N VAL A 105 -37.91 0.90 -18.93
CA VAL A 105 -37.41 1.14 -20.27
C VAL A 105 -38.43 2.01 -21.02
N VAL A 106 -38.09 3.29 -21.22
CA VAL A 106 -38.59 4.06 -22.36
C VAL A 106 -37.69 3.75 -23.55
N GLU A 107 -38.30 3.24 -24.61
CA GLU A 107 -37.66 2.80 -25.86
C GLU A 107 -36.70 3.85 -26.43
N ARG A 108 -35.43 3.47 -26.58
CA ARG A 108 -34.51 4.09 -27.53
C ARG A 108 -34.13 3.05 -28.59
N PRO A 109 -34.30 3.32 -29.89
CA PRO A 109 -34.10 2.32 -30.94
C PRO A 109 -32.67 1.79 -30.94
N ARG A 110 -32.53 0.46 -30.97
CA ARG A 110 -31.22 -0.20 -31.10
C ARG A 110 -30.60 0.08 -32.47
N PRO A 111 -29.28 0.34 -32.57
CA PRO A 111 -28.60 0.32 -33.84
C PRO A 111 -28.61 -1.12 -34.41
N PRO A 112 -28.71 -1.28 -35.75
CA PRO A 112 -28.74 -2.59 -36.39
C PRO A 112 -27.39 -3.32 -36.22
N PRO A 113 -27.39 -4.67 -36.25
CA PRO A 113 -26.18 -5.47 -36.15
C PRO A 113 -25.27 -5.25 -37.38
N PRO A 114 -23.94 -5.33 -37.23
CA PRO A 114 -23.03 -5.20 -38.36
C PRO A 114 -23.23 -6.38 -39.32
N GLY A 115 -23.67 -6.07 -40.55
CA GLY A 115 -23.77 -7.03 -41.63
C GLY A 115 -22.39 -7.56 -42.06
N PRO A 116 -22.34 -8.74 -42.71
CA PRO A 116 -21.09 -9.39 -43.09
C PRO A 116 -20.37 -8.55 -44.15
N GLY A 117 -19.21 -8.00 -43.78
CA GLY A 117 -18.35 -7.25 -44.68
C GLY A 117 -17.77 -8.14 -45.80
N PRO A 118 -17.65 -7.62 -47.04
CA PRO A 118 -17.16 -8.38 -48.18
C PRO A 118 -15.65 -8.70 -48.04
N PRO A 119 -15.19 -9.85 -48.57
CA PRO A 119 -13.79 -10.22 -48.51
C PRO A 119 -12.99 -9.41 -49.55
N TRP A 120 -11.92 -8.75 -49.09
CA TRP A 120 -10.82 -8.21 -49.88
C TRP A 120 -11.08 -6.87 -50.60
N SER A 121 -10.53 -5.79 -50.02
CA SER A 121 -10.10 -4.60 -50.77
C SER A 121 -9.09 -3.79 -49.96
N PRO A 122 -7.78 -3.90 -50.24
CA PRO A 122 -6.79 -2.95 -49.74
C PRO A 122 -6.82 -1.72 -50.66
N ARG A 123 -7.67 -0.73 -50.37
CA ARG A 123 -7.63 0.60 -51.00
C ARG A 123 -8.05 1.69 -50.02
N TRP A 124 -7.09 2.16 -49.21
CA TRP A 124 -7.02 3.55 -48.78
C TRP A 124 -5.60 4.04 -49.06
N ALA A 125 -5.31 4.24 -50.35
CA ALA A 125 -4.31 5.22 -50.76
C ALA A 125 -5.08 6.54 -50.86
N GLU A 126 -5.32 7.16 -49.72
CA GLU A 126 -5.78 8.54 -49.66
C GLU A 126 -4.56 9.39 -50.05
N ALA A 127 -4.62 10.01 -51.21
CA ALA A 127 -3.56 10.88 -51.70
C ALA A 127 -3.33 11.98 -50.66
N PRO A 128 -2.08 12.26 -50.26
CA PRO A 128 -1.81 13.34 -49.33
C PRO A 128 -2.22 14.67 -49.99
N PRO A 129 -2.90 15.57 -49.25
CA PRO A 129 -3.18 16.91 -49.75
C PRO A 129 -1.86 17.65 -50.04
N PRO A 130 -1.86 18.63 -50.97
CA PRO A 130 -0.66 19.36 -51.36
C PRO A 130 0.04 20.02 -50.15
N PRO A 131 1.39 20.15 -50.19
CA PRO A 131 2.26 20.35 -49.03
C PRO A 131 2.18 21.71 -48.30
N ASP A 132 1.19 22.56 -48.57
CA ASP A 132 1.18 23.96 -48.10
C ASP A 132 0.34 24.23 -46.83
N VAL A 133 -0.13 23.20 -46.10
CA VAL A 133 -0.98 23.40 -44.89
C VAL A 133 -0.56 22.49 -43.70
N LEU A 134 0.63 21.90 -43.72
CA LEU A 134 1.07 20.96 -42.67
C LEU A 134 1.81 21.69 -41.54
N GLY A 135 1.08 22.08 -40.49
CA GLY A 135 1.66 22.60 -39.24
C GLY A 135 2.55 21.59 -38.50
N ASP A 136 3.35 22.06 -37.54
CA ASP A 136 4.39 21.30 -36.82
C ASP A 136 3.94 19.91 -36.32
N ALA A 137 2.67 19.77 -35.94
CA ALA A 137 2.10 18.48 -35.51
C ALA A 137 2.12 17.40 -36.61
N ALA A 138 1.96 17.78 -37.88
CA ALA A 138 2.02 16.84 -39.00
C ALA A 138 3.47 16.44 -39.32
N LEU A 139 4.42 17.37 -39.24
CA LEU A 139 5.85 17.08 -39.33
C LEU A 139 6.32 16.17 -38.19
N GLN A 140 5.84 16.40 -36.96
CA GLN A 140 6.13 15.54 -35.82
C GLN A 140 5.56 14.13 -36.02
N ARG A 141 4.31 14.00 -36.48
CA ARG A 141 3.74 12.67 -36.81
C ARG A 141 4.51 11.94 -37.91
N LEU A 142 5.02 12.65 -38.92
CA LEU A 142 5.84 12.06 -39.97
C LEU A 142 7.20 11.60 -39.40
N ARG A 143 7.82 12.39 -38.52
CA ARG A 143 9.05 12.01 -37.81
C ARG A 143 8.83 10.83 -36.87
N ASP A 144 7.77 10.83 -36.09
CA ASP A 144 7.42 9.74 -35.18
C ASP A 144 7.14 8.45 -35.96
N ARG A 145 6.46 8.55 -37.10
CA ARG A 145 6.24 7.41 -38.00
C ARG A 145 7.54 6.90 -38.61
N GLN A 146 8.42 7.77 -39.08
CA GLN A 146 9.75 7.38 -39.56
C GLN A 146 10.60 6.76 -38.44
N TRP A 147 10.49 7.28 -37.21
CA TRP A 147 11.16 6.73 -36.05
C TRP A 147 10.62 5.35 -35.68
N LEU A 148 9.29 5.17 -35.67
CA LEU A 148 8.66 3.86 -35.44
C LEU A 148 8.99 2.87 -36.56
N GLU A 149 9.02 3.31 -37.83
CA GLU A 149 9.45 2.47 -38.96
C GLU A 149 10.96 2.16 -38.89
N ALA A 150 11.79 3.04 -38.34
CA ALA A 150 13.21 2.77 -38.12
C ALA A 150 13.46 1.84 -36.92
N VAL A 151 12.66 1.94 -35.85
CA VAL A 151 12.81 1.19 -34.60
C VAL A 151 12.12 -0.17 -34.66
N PHE A 152 10.90 -0.23 -35.20
CA PHE A 152 10.04 -1.42 -35.26
C PHE A 152 9.79 -1.92 -36.68
N GLY A 153 9.98 -1.08 -37.70
CA GLY A 153 9.92 -1.55 -39.08
C GLY A 153 11.01 -2.57 -39.28
N ASN A 154 10.57 -3.80 -39.57
CA ASN A 154 11.41 -4.95 -39.80
C ASN A 154 12.59 -4.53 -40.67
N PRO A 155 13.84 -4.49 -40.17
CA PRO A 155 14.97 -4.34 -41.05
C PRO A 155 15.03 -5.66 -41.82
N ARG A 156 14.31 -5.73 -42.94
CA ARG A 156 14.74 -6.47 -44.11
C ARG A 156 16.03 -5.80 -44.56
N ARG A 157 17.06 -5.91 -43.73
CA ARG A 157 18.44 -5.71 -44.13
C ARG A 157 18.56 -6.54 -45.39
N PRO A 158 19.02 -5.96 -46.51
CA PRO A 158 19.56 -6.79 -47.57
C PRO A 158 20.50 -7.75 -46.86
N VAL A 159 20.31 -9.05 -47.07
CA VAL A 159 21.31 -10.04 -46.68
C VAL A 159 22.50 -9.74 -47.59
N GLY A 160 23.22 -8.65 -47.30
CA GLY A 160 24.57 -8.46 -47.74
C GLY A 160 25.32 -9.70 -47.27
N PRO A 161 26.22 -10.25 -48.10
CA PRO A 161 26.91 -11.49 -47.78
C PRO A 161 27.41 -11.32 -46.35
N ARG A 162 26.92 -12.17 -45.43
CA ARG A 162 27.45 -12.26 -44.08
C ARG A 162 28.92 -12.52 -44.32
N THR A 163 29.76 -11.48 -44.24
CA THR A 163 31.21 -11.66 -44.17
C THR A 163 31.37 -12.68 -43.09
N PRO A 164 31.89 -13.89 -43.40
CA PRO A 164 32.07 -14.90 -42.39
C PRO A 164 32.89 -14.18 -41.32
N ARG A 165 32.28 -13.92 -40.16
CA ARG A 165 33.01 -13.41 -39.00
C ARG A 165 34.09 -14.46 -38.83
N THR A 166 35.29 -14.11 -39.26
CA THR A 166 36.45 -14.97 -39.13
C THR A 166 36.43 -15.43 -37.69
N PRO A 167 36.49 -16.74 -37.42
CA PRO A 167 36.59 -17.20 -36.06
C PRO A 167 37.95 -16.71 -35.55
N ALA A 168 37.98 -15.50 -34.99
CA ALA A 168 39.15 -14.82 -34.49
C ALA A 168 39.53 -15.46 -33.15
N GLY A 169 39.85 -16.75 -33.22
CA GLY A 169 40.21 -17.59 -32.10
C GLY A 169 39.34 -18.82 -31.90
N PRO A 170 39.85 -19.78 -31.12
CA PRO A 170 39.23 -21.08 -30.96
C PRO A 170 37.92 -21.00 -30.19
N SER A 171 36.93 -21.79 -30.62
CA SER A 171 35.76 -21.99 -29.78
C SER A 171 36.14 -22.76 -28.50
N LEU A 172 35.50 -22.47 -27.37
CA LEU A 172 35.73 -23.23 -26.13
C LEU A 172 35.44 -24.74 -26.34
N GLY A 173 34.53 -25.06 -27.28
CA GLY A 173 34.25 -26.41 -27.74
C GLY A 173 35.44 -27.07 -28.45
N GLU A 174 36.09 -26.37 -29.38
CA GLU A 174 37.31 -26.83 -30.06
C GLU A 174 38.48 -27.03 -29.10
N VAL A 175 38.74 -26.08 -28.20
CA VAL A 175 39.80 -26.24 -27.18
C VAL A 175 39.56 -27.49 -26.35
N ARG A 176 38.32 -27.69 -25.90
CA ARG A 176 37.91 -28.89 -25.15
C ARG A 176 38.07 -30.16 -25.97
N ALA A 177 37.71 -30.13 -27.26
CA ALA A 177 37.85 -31.26 -28.17
C ALA A 177 39.33 -31.62 -28.41
N ARG A 178 40.19 -30.62 -28.66
CA ARG A 178 41.64 -30.82 -28.83
C ARG A 178 42.30 -31.39 -27.58
N LEU A 179 41.99 -30.85 -26.41
CA LEU A 179 42.49 -31.38 -25.13
C LEU A 179 42.05 -32.84 -24.92
N ARG A 180 40.77 -33.15 -25.18
CA ARG A 180 40.26 -34.52 -25.11
C ARG A 180 40.95 -35.45 -26.11
N ALA A 181 41.21 -34.99 -27.34
CA ALA A 181 41.92 -35.76 -28.36
C ALA A 181 43.38 -36.01 -27.97
N ALA A 182 44.11 -34.97 -27.53
CA ALA A 182 45.48 -35.09 -27.03
C ALA A 182 45.57 -36.06 -25.85
N LEU A 183 44.65 -35.99 -24.89
CA LEU A 183 44.59 -36.95 -23.77
C LEU A 183 44.39 -38.41 -24.25
N ARG A 184 43.61 -38.64 -25.31
CA ARG A 184 43.45 -39.98 -25.90
C ARG A 184 44.76 -40.47 -26.56
N LEU A 185 45.47 -39.60 -27.27
CA LEU A 185 46.75 -39.93 -27.89
C LEU A 185 47.83 -40.22 -26.85
N VAL A 186 47.89 -39.44 -25.78
CA VAL A 186 48.80 -39.69 -24.64
C VAL A 186 48.54 -41.06 -24.02
N ARG A 187 47.27 -41.47 -23.86
CA ARG A 187 46.92 -42.81 -23.38
C ARG A 187 47.41 -43.93 -24.32
N ARG A 188 47.26 -43.75 -25.64
CA ARG A 188 47.75 -44.72 -26.65
C ARG A 188 49.28 -44.80 -26.71
N LEU A 189 49.97 -43.66 -26.63
CA LEU A 189 51.43 -43.63 -26.57
C LEU A 189 51.95 -44.28 -25.28
N ARG A 190 51.24 -44.12 -24.17
CA ARG A 190 51.58 -44.79 -22.91
C ARG A 190 51.47 -46.32 -23.01
N SER A 191 50.41 -46.84 -23.65
CA SER A 191 50.27 -48.27 -23.87
C SER A 191 51.32 -48.81 -24.84
N LEU A 192 51.61 -48.09 -25.94
CA LEU A 192 52.70 -48.48 -26.86
C LEU A 192 54.07 -48.42 -26.19
N GLY A 193 54.32 -47.46 -25.30
CA GLY A 193 55.54 -47.39 -24.50
C GLY A 193 55.64 -48.51 -23.45
N GLN A 194 54.55 -49.19 -23.09
CA GLN A 194 54.60 -50.42 -22.31
C GLN A 194 54.98 -51.59 -23.22
N SER A 195 54.30 -51.74 -24.37
CA SER A 195 54.61 -52.79 -25.35
C SER A 195 56.04 -52.71 -25.92
N LEU A 196 56.58 -51.51 -26.13
CA LEU A 196 57.97 -51.30 -26.56
C LEU A 196 59.00 -51.77 -25.52
N ARG A 197 58.66 -51.69 -24.22
CA ARG A 197 59.50 -52.22 -23.13
C ARG A 197 59.45 -53.74 -23.08
N GLU A 198 58.31 -54.33 -23.45
CA GLU A 198 58.14 -55.79 -23.50
C GLU A 198 58.83 -56.39 -24.75
N ALA A 199 58.91 -55.65 -25.85
CA ALA A 199 59.48 -56.10 -27.12
C ALA A 199 60.98 -55.79 -27.30
N GLU A 200 61.69 -55.33 -26.27
CA GLU A 200 63.10 -54.91 -26.36
C GLU A 200 64.04 -56.04 -26.83
N ALA A 201 63.70 -57.31 -26.51
CA ALA A 201 64.44 -58.49 -26.94
C ALA A 201 64.14 -58.93 -28.39
N ASP A 202 63.00 -58.53 -28.95
CA ASP A 202 62.58 -58.87 -30.31
C ASP A 202 62.73 -57.64 -31.19
N GLY A 203 63.91 -57.52 -31.83
CA GLY A 203 64.23 -56.37 -32.66
C GLY A 203 63.23 -56.12 -33.79
N ALA A 204 62.58 -57.16 -34.33
CA ALA A 204 61.56 -57.00 -35.37
C ALA A 204 60.26 -56.44 -34.79
N ALA A 205 59.80 -56.97 -33.66
CA ALA A 205 58.62 -56.45 -32.96
C ALA A 205 58.85 -55.02 -32.45
N TRP A 206 60.06 -54.71 -31.96
CA TRP A 206 60.44 -53.38 -31.52
C TRP A 206 60.38 -52.36 -32.66
N VAL A 207 60.97 -52.68 -33.82
CA VAL A 207 60.94 -51.81 -35.00
C VAL A 207 59.50 -51.56 -35.48
N SER A 208 58.65 -52.59 -35.47
CA SER A 208 57.22 -52.45 -35.81
C SER A 208 56.45 -51.56 -34.84
N LEU A 209 56.62 -51.75 -33.53
CA LEU A 209 55.96 -50.92 -32.50
C LEU A 209 56.50 -49.48 -32.51
N HIS A 210 57.79 -49.30 -32.79
CA HIS A 210 58.39 -47.98 -32.92
C HIS A 210 57.85 -47.25 -34.15
N ALA A 211 57.69 -47.95 -35.28
CA ALA A 211 57.04 -47.43 -36.47
C ALA A 211 55.57 -47.03 -36.22
N GLN A 212 54.86 -47.73 -35.33
CA GLN A 212 53.50 -47.36 -34.89
C GLN A 212 53.47 -46.15 -33.94
N ALA A 213 54.50 -45.95 -33.12
CA ALA A 213 54.58 -44.82 -32.19
C ALA A 213 54.87 -43.48 -32.90
N ALA A 214 55.65 -43.50 -33.98
CA ALA A 214 56.01 -42.31 -34.75
C ALA A 214 54.80 -41.47 -35.23
N PRO A 215 53.77 -42.03 -35.90
CA PRO A 215 52.61 -41.26 -36.35
C PRO A 215 51.76 -40.73 -35.18
N LEU A 216 51.67 -41.46 -34.06
CA LEU A 216 50.93 -41.00 -32.88
C LEU A 216 51.64 -39.84 -32.17
N ARG A 217 52.98 -39.84 -32.15
CA ARG A 217 53.76 -38.70 -31.65
C ARG A 217 53.57 -37.48 -32.55
N ALA A 218 53.58 -37.68 -33.87
CA ALA A 218 53.31 -36.62 -34.84
C ALA A 218 51.89 -36.06 -34.67
N GLU A 219 50.87 -36.92 -34.55
CA GLU A 219 49.49 -36.48 -34.32
C GLU A 219 49.37 -35.73 -32.99
N LEU A 220 50.00 -36.21 -31.91
CA LEU A 220 49.97 -35.52 -30.63
C LEU A 220 50.61 -34.12 -30.73
N ALA A 221 51.75 -34.01 -31.41
CA ALA A 221 52.42 -32.74 -31.65
C ALA A 221 51.50 -31.79 -32.44
N GLU A 222 50.83 -32.28 -33.48
CA GLU A 222 49.87 -31.51 -34.28
C GLU A 222 48.67 -31.03 -33.44
N ARG A 223 48.10 -31.88 -32.57
CA ARG A 223 46.99 -31.50 -31.68
C ARG A 223 47.40 -30.46 -30.65
N LEU A 224 48.63 -30.56 -30.13
CA LEU A 224 49.18 -29.66 -29.12
C LEU A 224 49.72 -28.35 -29.71
N GLN A 225 50.07 -28.30 -30.99
CA GLN A 225 50.69 -27.13 -31.62
C GLN A 225 49.89 -25.83 -31.39
N PRO A 226 48.54 -25.80 -31.55
CA PRO A 226 47.78 -24.60 -31.24
C PRO A 226 47.64 -24.34 -29.73
N LEU A 227 47.68 -25.37 -28.89
CA LEU A 227 47.65 -25.21 -27.43
C LEU A 227 48.96 -24.65 -26.87
N ALA A 228 50.07 -24.83 -27.57
CA ALA A 228 51.37 -24.22 -27.25
C ALA A 228 51.44 -22.74 -27.64
N GLN A 229 50.61 -22.28 -28.58
CA GLN A 229 50.55 -20.87 -28.97
C GLN A 229 49.89 -20.02 -27.87
N ALA A 230 50.66 -19.07 -27.32
CA ALA A 230 50.18 -18.16 -26.28
C ALA A 230 48.95 -17.34 -26.74
N ALA A 231 48.89 -16.96 -28.01
CA ALA A 231 47.75 -16.23 -28.59
C ALA A 231 46.45 -17.05 -28.55
N TYR A 232 46.50 -18.32 -28.99
CA TYR A 232 45.36 -19.24 -29.01
C TYR A 232 44.81 -19.49 -27.59
N MET A 233 45.70 -19.78 -26.62
CA MET A 233 45.30 -19.99 -25.23
C MET A 233 44.83 -18.70 -24.55
N GLY A 234 45.43 -17.55 -24.88
CA GLY A 234 44.98 -16.24 -24.42
C GLY A 234 43.55 -15.93 -24.89
N GLU A 235 43.21 -16.21 -26.15
CA GLU A 235 41.86 -16.07 -26.68
C GLU A 235 40.86 -17.03 -26.03
N ALA A 236 41.26 -18.29 -25.80
CA ALA A 236 40.45 -19.27 -25.08
C ALA A 236 40.15 -18.82 -23.64
N ARG A 237 41.17 -18.32 -22.90
CA ARG A 237 41.00 -17.77 -21.55
C ARG A 237 40.07 -16.55 -21.55
N ARG A 238 40.28 -15.60 -22.45
CA ARG A 238 39.38 -14.43 -22.63
C ARG A 238 37.94 -14.86 -22.91
N ARG A 239 37.71 -15.87 -23.77
CA ARG A 239 36.38 -16.41 -24.03
C ARG A 239 35.75 -17.05 -22.79
N LEU A 240 36.52 -17.81 -22.00
CA LEU A 240 36.06 -18.43 -20.76
C LEU A 240 35.66 -17.38 -19.71
N GLU A 241 36.47 -16.34 -19.54
CA GLU A 241 36.17 -15.21 -18.65
C GLU A 241 34.90 -14.47 -19.09
N ARG A 242 34.72 -14.22 -20.39
CA ARG A 242 33.48 -13.64 -20.93
C ARG A 242 32.25 -14.50 -20.60
N VAL A 243 32.36 -15.83 -20.71
CA VAL A 243 31.28 -16.75 -20.36
C VAL A 243 31.00 -16.73 -18.85
N ARG A 244 32.04 -16.73 -18.00
CA ARG A 244 31.89 -16.63 -16.53
C ARG A 244 31.21 -15.32 -16.13
N ARG A 245 31.69 -14.18 -16.62
CA ARG A 245 31.09 -12.86 -16.38
C ARG A 245 29.64 -12.79 -16.88
N ARG A 246 29.34 -13.36 -18.06
CA ARG A 246 27.96 -13.43 -18.58
C ARG A 246 27.05 -14.26 -17.67
N ARG A 247 27.52 -15.42 -17.19
CA ARG A 247 26.75 -16.29 -16.28
C ARG A 247 26.49 -15.62 -14.93
N LEU A 248 27.49 -14.90 -14.38
CA LEU A 248 27.33 -14.14 -13.15
C LEU A 248 26.27 -13.04 -13.30
N ARG A 249 26.38 -12.19 -14.34
CA ARG A 249 25.39 -11.15 -14.64
C ARG A 249 23.98 -11.70 -14.84
N LEU A 250 23.83 -12.86 -15.47
CA LEU A 250 22.52 -13.49 -15.65
C LEU A 250 21.92 -13.98 -14.32
N ARG A 251 22.76 -14.45 -13.39
CA ARG A 251 22.31 -14.84 -12.05
C ARG A 251 21.94 -13.64 -11.20
N GLU A 252 22.74 -12.57 -11.24
CA GLU A 252 22.43 -11.30 -10.57
C GLU A 252 21.10 -10.73 -11.08
N ARG A 253 20.92 -10.62 -12.40
CA ARG A 253 19.64 -10.19 -12.99
C ARG A 253 18.45 -11.08 -12.67
N ALA A 254 18.68 -12.38 -12.49
CA ALA A 254 17.60 -13.29 -12.09
C ALA A 254 17.17 -13.03 -10.65
N ARG A 255 18.12 -12.78 -9.75
CA ARG A 255 17.86 -12.40 -8.35
C ARG A 255 17.20 -11.03 -8.25
N GLU A 256 17.69 -10.03 -8.99
CA GLU A 256 17.08 -8.70 -9.05
C GLU A 256 15.60 -8.78 -9.45
N ARG A 257 15.27 -9.56 -10.50
CA ARG A 257 13.87 -9.78 -10.92
C ARG A 257 13.04 -10.53 -9.89
N GLU A 258 13.63 -11.44 -9.14
CA GLU A 258 12.95 -12.16 -8.07
C GLU A 258 12.63 -11.19 -6.93
N THR A 259 13.60 -10.36 -6.51
CA THR A 259 13.39 -9.33 -5.50
C THR A 259 12.40 -8.25 -5.96
N GLU A 260 12.40 -7.87 -7.25
CA GLU A 260 11.41 -6.95 -7.82
C GLU A 260 10.00 -7.55 -7.75
N ARG A 261 9.83 -8.82 -8.10
CA ARG A 261 8.54 -9.52 -8.01
C ARG A 261 8.05 -9.67 -6.57
N GLU A 262 8.94 -9.98 -5.64
CA GLU A 262 8.63 -10.05 -4.22
C GLU A 262 8.20 -8.69 -3.69
N ALA A 263 8.89 -7.61 -4.08
CA ALA A 263 8.52 -6.24 -3.72
C ALA A 263 7.17 -5.82 -4.35
N GLU A 264 6.93 -6.15 -5.62
CA GLU A 264 5.64 -5.90 -6.28
C GLU A 264 4.51 -6.68 -5.61
N ALA A 265 4.73 -7.94 -5.24
CA ALA A 265 3.77 -8.76 -4.52
C ALA A 265 3.50 -8.20 -3.12
N ALA A 266 4.54 -7.77 -2.39
CA ALA A 266 4.38 -7.13 -1.09
C ALA A 266 3.53 -5.86 -1.21
N GLN A 267 3.84 -4.98 -2.17
CA GLN A 267 3.05 -3.77 -2.41
C GLN A 267 1.61 -4.10 -2.84
N ALA A 268 1.38 -5.18 -3.60
CA ALA A 268 0.04 -5.63 -3.94
C ALA A 268 -0.74 -6.05 -2.68
N THR A 269 -0.11 -6.81 -1.78
CA THR A 269 -0.74 -7.20 -0.50
C THR A 269 -1.02 -6.01 0.41
N GLU A 270 -0.16 -5.00 0.43
CA GLU A 270 -0.39 -3.76 1.20
C GLU A 270 -1.61 -3.00 0.65
N ARG A 271 -1.72 -2.85 -0.67
CA ARG A 271 -2.89 -2.22 -1.31
C ARG A 271 -4.17 -3.01 -1.03
N GLU A 272 -4.12 -4.34 -1.08
CA GLU A 272 -5.26 -5.20 -0.73
C GLU A 272 -5.67 -5.01 0.75
N GLN A 273 -4.71 -4.96 1.67
CA GLN A 273 -4.98 -4.69 3.08
C GLN A 273 -5.59 -3.30 3.30
N GLU A 274 -5.13 -2.27 2.57
CA GLU A 274 -5.72 -0.93 2.62
C GLU A 274 -7.16 -0.91 2.13
N ILE A 275 -7.45 -1.61 1.02
CA ILE A 275 -8.79 -1.77 0.48
C ILE A 275 -9.69 -2.46 1.50
N ASP A 276 -9.24 -3.53 2.14
CA ASP A 276 -10.03 -4.26 3.13
C ASP A 276 -10.27 -3.44 4.40
N ARG A 277 -9.28 -2.68 4.87
CA ARG A 277 -9.46 -1.71 5.97
C ARG A 277 -10.50 -0.65 5.60
N TRP A 278 -10.49 -0.15 4.37
CA TRP A 278 -11.49 0.81 3.89
C TRP A 278 -12.88 0.19 3.80
N ARG A 279 -13.01 -1.03 3.26
CA ARG A 279 -14.27 -1.78 3.21
C ARG A 279 -14.85 -1.99 4.61
N MET A 280 -14.02 -2.38 5.57
CA MET A 280 -14.44 -2.56 6.97
C MET A 280 -14.93 -1.25 7.58
N LYS A 281 -14.24 -0.12 7.34
CA LYS A 281 -14.70 1.21 7.77
C LYS A 281 -16.06 1.57 7.15
N CYS A 282 -16.25 1.34 5.85
CA CYS A 282 -17.52 1.60 5.18
C CYS A 282 -18.67 0.75 5.74
N VAL A 283 -18.44 -0.53 6.00
CA VAL A 283 -19.44 -1.42 6.61
C VAL A 283 -19.79 -0.93 8.01
N GLN A 284 -18.79 -0.59 8.84
CA GLN A 284 -19.00 -0.04 10.18
C GLN A 284 -19.82 1.26 10.14
N GLU A 285 -19.49 2.20 9.26
CA GLU A 285 -20.24 3.46 9.11
C GLU A 285 -21.71 3.22 8.72
N VAL A 286 -21.99 2.22 7.88
CA VAL A 286 -23.37 1.86 7.50
C VAL A 286 -24.11 1.20 8.66
N GLU A 287 -23.46 0.29 9.39
CA GLU A 287 -24.03 -0.35 10.59
C GLU A 287 -24.31 0.66 11.70
N GLU A 288 -23.41 1.61 11.95
CA GLU A 288 -23.58 2.69 12.92
C GLU A 288 -24.79 3.56 12.55
N LYS A 289 -24.89 4.02 11.30
CA LYS A 289 -26.06 4.77 10.82
C LYS A 289 -27.37 3.99 10.97
N LYS A 290 -27.32 2.68 10.75
CA LYS A 290 -28.50 1.81 10.94
C LYS A 290 -28.89 1.74 12.42
N ARG A 291 -27.92 1.56 13.32
CA ARG A 291 -28.16 1.57 14.77
C ARG A 291 -28.72 2.92 15.25
N GLU A 292 -28.18 4.03 14.76
CA GLU A 292 -28.69 5.38 15.03
C GLU A 292 -30.15 5.55 14.57
N GLN A 293 -30.48 5.06 13.36
CA GLN A 293 -31.86 5.07 12.86
C GLN A 293 -32.80 4.19 13.69
N GLU A 294 -32.35 3.01 14.12
CA GLU A 294 -33.13 2.12 15.00
C GLU A 294 -33.39 2.78 16.36
N LEU A 295 -32.40 3.46 16.94
CA LEU A 295 -32.55 4.22 18.19
C LEU A 295 -33.53 5.38 18.02
N LYS A 296 -33.42 6.14 16.93
CA LYS A 296 -34.38 7.21 16.61
C LYS A 296 -35.80 6.69 16.44
N ALA A 297 -35.97 5.59 15.70
CA ALA A 297 -37.27 4.96 15.51
C ALA A 297 -37.86 4.44 16.82
N ALA A 298 -37.03 3.90 17.72
CA ALA A 298 -37.46 3.49 19.06
C ALA A 298 -37.93 4.69 19.88
N ALA A 299 -37.19 5.81 19.86
CA ALA A 299 -37.55 7.04 20.56
C ALA A 299 -38.86 7.65 20.03
N ASP A 300 -39.02 7.70 18.70
CA ASP A 300 -40.26 8.14 18.04
C ASP A 300 -41.45 7.22 18.38
N GLY A 301 -41.20 5.91 18.50
CA GLY A 301 -42.19 4.93 18.95
C GLY A 301 -42.73 5.21 20.35
N VAL A 302 -41.84 5.51 21.31
CA VAL A 302 -42.24 5.88 22.68
C VAL A 302 -43.06 7.18 22.68
N LEU A 303 -42.64 8.19 21.92
CA LEU A 303 -43.40 9.44 21.79
C LEU A 303 -44.78 9.21 21.13
N ALA A 304 -44.87 8.35 20.12
CA ALA A 304 -46.13 8.00 19.48
C ALA A 304 -47.09 7.30 20.47
N GLU A 305 -46.57 6.47 21.37
CA GLU A 305 -47.37 5.84 22.42
C GLU A 305 -47.95 6.88 23.40
N VAL A 306 -47.14 7.86 23.84
CA VAL A 306 -47.62 8.95 24.71
C VAL A 306 -48.66 9.80 24.01
N ARG A 307 -48.46 10.14 22.73
CA ARG A 307 -49.45 10.88 21.92
C ARG A 307 -50.75 10.10 21.75
N LYS A 308 -50.67 8.77 21.61
CA LYS A 308 -51.85 7.90 21.60
C LYS A 308 -52.61 7.98 22.93
N LYS A 309 -51.91 7.86 24.06
CA LYS A 309 -52.51 8.01 25.41
C LYS A 309 -53.20 9.37 25.57
N GLN A 310 -52.57 10.45 25.12
CA GLN A 310 -53.19 11.78 25.11
C GLN A 310 -54.46 11.82 24.23
N SER A 311 -54.41 11.26 23.02
CA SER A 311 -55.58 11.19 22.13
C SER A 311 -56.74 10.40 22.76
N ASP A 312 -56.43 9.32 23.47
CA ASP A 312 -57.43 8.52 24.20
C ASP A 312 -58.06 9.34 25.34
N THR A 313 -57.27 10.11 26.09
CA THR A 313 -57.85 10.99 27.13
C THR A 313 -58.76 12.07 26.54
N LYS A 314 -58.42 12.67 25.40
CA LYS A 314 -59.28 13.62 24.68
C LYS A 314 -60.58 12.96 24.25
N ARG A 315 -60.50 11.75 23.68
CA ARG A 315 -61.68 10.94 23.32
C ARG A 315 -62.58 10.66 24.54
N MET A 316 -62.00 10.35 25.70
CA MET A 316 -62.77 10.17 26.93
C MET A 316 -63.49 11.46 27.35
N VAL A 317 -62.84 12.63 27.26
CA VAL A 317 -63.50 13.93 27.53
C VAL A 317 -64.68 14.14 26.59
N ASP A 318 -64.53 13.83 25.30
CA ASP A 318 -65.60 13.99 24.32
C ASP A 318 -66.77 13.04 24.56
N ILE A 319 -66.51 11.80 24.99
CA ILE A 319 -67.56 10.86 25.45
C ILE A 319 -68.32 11.45 26.65
N LEU A 320 -67.62 12.01 27.65
CA LEU A 320 -68.29 12.63 28.79
C LEU A 320 -69.15 13.84 28.38
N ARG A 321 -68.70 14.65 27.42
CA ARG A 321 -69.50 15.76 26.85
C ARG A 321 -70.74 15.25 26.11
N ALA A 322 -70.61 14.16 25.35
CA ALA A 322 -71.74 13.54 24.67
C ALA A 322 -72.77 12.95 25.65
N LEU A 323 -72.32 12.32 26.74
CA LEU A 323 -73.18 11.82 27.80
C LEU A 323 -73.93 12.94 28.52
N GLU A 324 -73.27 14.06 28.79
CA GLU A 324 -73.91 15.24 29.38
C GLU A 324 -75.01 15.80 28.45
N LYS A 325 -74.71 15.95 27.14
CA LYS A 325 -75.70 16.37 26.14
C LYS A 325 -76.88 15.40 26.06
N LEU A 326 -76.62 14.10 26.01
CA LEU A 326 -77.65 13.06 25.99
C LEU A 326 -78.54 13.14 27.23
N ARG A 327 -77.96 13.39 28.40
CA ARG A 327 -78.72 13.59 29.64
C ARG A 327 -79.61 14.82 29.55
N LYS A 328 -79.11 15.97 29.09
CA LYS A 328 -79.89 17.21 28.91
C LYS A 328 -81.09 16.99 27.97
N LEU A 329 -80.86 16.35 26.82
CA LEU A 329 -81.93 16.00 25.87
C LEU A 329 -82.99 15.07 26.49
N ARG A 330 -82.57 14.09 27.30
CA ARG A 330 -83.50 13.21 28.03
C ARG A 330 -84.30 13.96 29.09
N LYS A 331 -83.69 14.91 29.80
CA LYS A 331 -84.40 15.78 30.76
C LYS A 331 -85.44 16.66 30.06
N GLU A 332 -85.07 17.31 28.95
CA GLU A 332 -85.98 18.13 28.15
C GLU A 332 -87.14 17.30 27.57
N ALA A 333 -86.86 16.11 27.05
CA ALA A 333 -87.88 15.20 26.56
C ALA A 333 -88.82 14.70 27.66
N ALA A 334 -88.31 14.48 28.87
CA ALA A 334 -89.12 14.08 30.03
C ALA A 334 -89.98 15.25 30.54
N ALA A 335 -89.42 16.47 30.59
CA ALA A 335 -90.15 17.69 30.92
C ALA A 335 -91.33 17.94 29.96
N ARG A 336 -91.13 17.70 28.65
CA ARG A 336 -92.22 17.77 27.64
C ARG A 336 -93.32 16.72 27.87
N LYS A 337 -93.01 15.61 28.53
CA LYS A 337 -93.98 14.55 28.90
C LYS A 337 -94.59 14.74 30.29
N GLY A 338 -94.27 15.83 30.99
CA GLY A 338 -94.73 16.08 32.37
C GLY A 338 -94.06 15.19 33.42
N VAL A 339 -93.00 14.45 33.07
CA VAL A 339 -92.25 13.60 33.99
C VAL A 339 -90.93 14.29 34.30
N CYS A 340 -90.79 14.80 35.52
CA CYS A 340 -89.54 15.36 36.00
C CYS A 340 -88.70 14.25 36.66
N PRO A 341 -87.49 13.95 36.16
CA PRO A 341 -86.56 13.08 36.88
C PRO A 341 -86.28 13.63 38.29
N PRO A 342 -86.08 12.77 39.31
CA PRO A 342 -85.75 13.22 40.66
C PRO A 342 -84.45 14.03 40.66
N ALA A 343 -84.43 15.18 41.34
CA ALA A 343 -83.25 16.05 41.43
C ALA A 343 -82.00 15.31 41.94
N ALA A 344 -82.17 14.39 42.90
CA ALA A 344 -81.08 13.55 43.42
C ALA A 344 -80.39 12.68 42.35
N ALA A 345 -81.12 12.20 41.33
CA ALA A 345 -80.54 11.42 40.24
C ALA A 345 -79.66 12.28 39.31
N ASP A 346 -79.96 13.56 39.22
CA ASP A 346 -79.18 14.51 38.44
C ASP A 346 -77.93 14.96 39.18
N GLU A 347 -78.05 15.24 40.48
CA GLU A 347 -76.91 15.57 41.33
C GLU A 347 -75.89 14.43 41.37
N THR A 348 -76.36 13.19 41.52
CA THR A 348 -75.48 12.02 41.47
C THR A 348 -74.80 11.87 40.11
N PHE A 349 -75.51 12.05 39.00
CA PHE A 349 -74.92 12.02 37.66
C PHE A 349 -73.85 13.11 37.45
N GLU A 350 -74.15 14.35 37.84
CA GLU A 350 -73.21 15.47 37.76
C GLU A 350 -71.98 15.22 38.64
N HIS A 351 -72.17 14.71 39.87
CA HIS A 351 -71.06 14.35 40.75
C HIS A 351 -70.15 13.27 40.13
N HIS A 352 -70.73 12.23 39.52
CA HIS A 352 -69.95 11.19 38.83
C HIS A 352 -69.20 11.76 37.61
N LEU A 353 -69.84 12.59 36.79
CA LEU A 353 -69.18 13.27 35.67
C LEU A 353 -68.03 14.16 36.14
N GLN A 354 -68.25 14.94 37.20
CA GLN A 354 -67.20 15.80 37.78
C GLN A 354 -66.03 14.98 38.30
N ARG A 355 -66.28 13.85 38.98
CA ARG A 355 -65.21 12.94 39.43
C ARG A 355 -64.41 12.38 38.25
N LEU A 356 -65.08 11.93 37.19
CA LEU A 356 -64.41 11.41 35.98
C LEU A 356 -63.63 12.49 35.25
N ARG A 357 -64.16 13.71 35.13
CA ARG A 357 -63.43 14.86 34.55
C ARG A 357 -62.17 15.18 35.34
N LYS A 358 -62.24 15.19 36.68
CA LYS A 358 -61.07 15.40 37.54
C LYS A 358 -60.02 14.31 37.31
N LEU A 359 -60.42 13.04 37.18
CA LEU A 359 -59.50 11.93 36.91
C LEU A 359 -58.86 12.02 35.53
N ILE A 360 -59.63 12.33 34.48
CA ILE A 360 -59.10 12.48 33.12
C ILE A 360 -58.16 13.68 33.04
N LYS A 361 -58.51 14.80 33.69
CA LYS A 361 -57.65 15.99 33.77
C LYS A 361 -56.28 15.65 34.38
N LYS A 362 -56.27 14.94 35.52
CA LYS A 362 -55.02 14.47 36.15
C LYS A 362 -54.20 13.58 35.22
N ARG A 363 -54.85 12.65 34.49
CA ARG A 363 -54.14 11.79 33.51
C ARG A 363 -53.59 12.58 32.32
N SER A 364 -54.34 13.56 31.82
CA SER A 364 -53.88 14.45 30.74
C SER A 364 -52.62 15.21 31.16
N GLU A 365 -52.61 15.78 32.37
CA GLU A 365 -51.46 16.50 32.91
C GLU A 365 -50.21 15.60 33.02
N LEU A 366 -50.39 14.33 33.43
CA LEU A 366 -49.30 13.35 33.49
C LEU A 366 -48.72 13.01 32.11
N TYR A 367 -49.57 12.73 31.12
CA TYR A 367 -49.10 12.43 29.76
C TYR A 367 -48.50 13.64 29.06
N GLU A 368 -48.96 14.85 29.37
CA GLU A 368 -48.33 16.09 28.90
C GLU A 368 -46.95 16.30 29.53
N ALA A 369 -46.81 16.01 30.83
CA ALA A 369 -45.52 16.08 31.52
C ALA A 369 -44.55 15.02 30.98
N GLU A 370 -45.01 13.78 30.76
CA GLU A 370 -44.25 12.69 30.16
C GLU A 370 -43.77 13.07 28.75
N GLU A 371 -44.65 13.60 27.89
CA GLU A 371 -44.25 14.03 26.55
C GLU A 371 -43.24 15.18 26.59
N ARG A 372 -43.43 16.17 27.48
CA ARG A 372 -42.46 17.26 27.65
C ARG A 372 -41.10 16.74 28.10
N ALA A 373 -41.07 15.82 29.08
CA ALA A 373 -39.84 15.22 29.58
C ALA A 373 -39.10 14.43 28.48
N LEU A 374 -39.83 13.60 27.72
CA LEU A 374 -39.27 12.84 26.61
C LEU A 374 -38.72 13.77 25.52
N ARG A 375 -39.45 14.84 25.14
CA ARG A 375 -38.96 15.79 24.14
C ARG A 375 -37.64 16.47 24.57
N VAL A 376 -37.55 16.94 25.81
CA VAL A 376 -36.31 17.53 26.33
C VAL A 376 -35.15 16.53 26.31
N MET A 377 -35.42 15.26 26.65
CA MET A 377 -34.41 14.20 26.59
C MET A 377 -33.93 13.93 25.15
N LEU A 378 -34.84 13.82 24.18
CA LEU A 378 -34.50 13.65 22.76
C LEU A 378 -33.76 14.87 22.19
N GLU A 379 -34.18 16.09 22.55
CA GLU A 379 -33.52 17.32 22.12
C GLU A 379 -32.09 17.42 22.66
N GLY A 380 -31.89 17.06 23.93
CA GLY A 380 -30.57 17.02 24.55
C GLY A 380 -29.63 16.00 23.88
N GLU A 381 -30.13 14.81 23.55
CA GLU A 381 -29.36 13.78 22.84
C GLU A 381 -28.99 14.22 21.42
N GLN A 382 -29.93 14.81 20.68
CA GLN A 382 -29.67 15.38 19.34
C GLN A 382 -28.71 16.58 19.39
N GLU A 383 -28.75 17.39 20.44
CA GLU A 383 -27.81 18.49 20.63
C GLU A 383 -26.40 17.99 20.96
N GLU A 384 -26.26 16.94 21.77
CA GLU A 384 -24.97 16.27 21.98
C GLU A 384 -24.42 15.66 20.69
N GLU A 385 -25.26 15.00 19.90
CA GLU A 385 -24.85 14.41 18.62
C GLU A 385 -24.36 15.50 17.65
N ARG A 386 -25.11 16.60 17.51
CA ARG A 386 -24.69 17.78 16.73
C ARG A 386 -23.38 18.37 17.26
N ARG A 387 -23.21 18.46 18.58
CA ARG A 387 -21.97 18.95 19.20
C ARG A 387 -20.79 18.03 18.89
N ARG A 388 -20.98 16.70 18.96
CA ARG A 388 -19.95 15.70 18.63
C ARG A 388 -19.58 15.75 17.15
N GLU A 389 -20.55 15.91 16.25
CA GLU A 389 -20.29 16.08 14.82
C GLU A 389 -19.50 17.36 14.52
N LEU A 390 -19.88 18.48 15.14
CA LEU A 390 -19.16 19.75 15.00
C LEU A 390 -17.73 19.63 15.54
N GLU A 391 -17.54 18.98 16.68
CA GLU A 391 -16.20 18.74 17.22
C GLU A 391 -15.36 17.84 16.29
N LYS A 392 -15.94 16.77 15.74
CA LYS A 392 -15.29 15.92 14.72
C LYS A 392 -14.92 16.73 13.47
N LYS A 393 -15.81 17.61 12.99
CA LYS A 393 -15.55 18.52 11.84
C LYS A 393 -14.41 19.50 12.15
N GLN A 394 -14.45 20.16 13.30
CA GLN A 394 -13.40 21.09 13.73
C GLN A 394 -12.04 20.38 13.91
N ARG A 395 -12.02 19.15 14.44
CA ARG A 395 -10.79 18.34 14.53
C ARG A 395 -10.23 18.04 13.13
N LYS A 396 -11.07 17.60 12.19
CA LYS A 396 -10.67 17.36 10.80
C LYS A 396 -10.18 18.63 10.10
N GLU A 397 -10.80 19.79 10.35
CA GLU A 397 -10.38 21.08 9.79
C GLU A 397 -9.04 21.55 10.39
N LYS A 398 -8.86 21.43 11.71
CA LYS A 398 -7.58 21.71 12.38
C LYS A 398 -6.47 20.83 11.84
N GLU A 399 -6.74 19.54 11.63
CA GLU A 399 -5.78 18.60 11.05
C GLU A 399 -5.44 18.97 9.60
N LYS A 400 -6.43 19.30 8.77
CA LYS A 400 -6.22 19.80 7.40
C LYS A 400 -5.38 21.07 7.39
N LEU A 401 -5.66 22.02 8.28
CA LEU A 401 -4.89 23.26 8.40
C LEU A 401 -3.45 23.00 8.82
N LEU A 402 -3.23 22.05 9.75
CA LEU A 402 -1.89 21.62 10.15
C LEU A 402 -1.14 20.95 9.00
N LEU A 403 -1.79 20.09 8.22
CA LEU A 403 -1.20 19.46 7.03
C LEU A 403 -0.86 20.51 5.97
N GLN A 404 -1.76 21.45 5.68
CA GLN A 404 -1.49 22.55 4.77
C GLN A 404 -0.34 23.43 5.25
N LYS A 405 -0.28 23.73 6.55
CA LYS A 405 0.84 24.47 7.14
C LYS A 405 2.16 23.72 6.94
N ARG A 406 2.19 22.41 7.20
CA ARG A 406 3.39 21.57 6.95
C ARG A 406 3.76 21.54 5.47
N GLU A 407 2.79 21.46 4.57
CA GLU A 407 3.03 21.48 3.12
C GLU A 407 3.60 22.84 2.66
N ILE A 408 3.08 23.94 3.21
CA ILE A 408 3.63 25.28 2.97
C ILE A 408 5.04 25.41 3.54
N GLU A 409 5.27 24.94 4.77
CA GLU A 409 6.60 24.95 5.40
C GLU A 409 7.61 24.13 4.59
N SER A 410 7.24 22.93 4.14
CA SER A 410 8.05 22.08 3.26
C SER A 410 8.35 22.79 1.92
N LYS A 411 7.35 23.41 1.28
CA LYS A 411 7.54 24.16 0.03
C LYS A 411 8.41 25.40 0.18
N LEU A 412 8.36 26.09 1.32
CA LEU A 412 9.10 27.34 1.56
C LEU A 412 10.52 27.11 2.09
N PHE A 413 10.72 26.12 2.95
CA PHE A 413 11.99 25.89 3.67
C PHE A 413 12.67 24.57 3.31
N GLY A 414 12.04 23.73 2.49
CA GLY A 414 12.47 22.36 2.22
C GLY A 414 11.94 21.38 3.27
N ASP A 415 11.99 20.09 2.94
CA ASP A 415 11.58 19.05 3.89
C ASP A 415 12.57 19.00 5.06
N PRO A 416 12.10 19.22 6.32
CA PRO A 416 12.99 19.25 7.48
C PRO A 416 13.71 17.92 7.71
N ASP A 417 13.14 16.83 7.21
CA ASP A 417 13.69 15.47 7.31
C ASP A 417 14.74 15.17 6.22
N GLU A 418 14.64 15.78 5.03
CA GLU A 418 15.63 15.59 3.95
C GLU A 418 16.79 16.58 4.05
N PHE A 419 16.52 17.80 4.54
CA PHE A 419 17.49 18.85 4.73
C PHE A 419 17.30 19.54 6.09
N PRO A 420 17.87 18.99 7.17
CA PRO A 420 17.94 19.70 8.43
C PRO A 420 18.67 21.02 8.17
N LEU A 421 17.97 22.16 8.25
CA LEU A 421 18.56 23.51 8.12
C LEU A 421 19.80 23.69 9.01
N ALA A 422 19.89 22.91 10.09
CA ALA A 422 21.05 22.78 10.95
C ALA A 422 22.35 22.43 10.20
N HIS A 423 22.30 21.58 9.17
CA HIS A 423 23.46 21.14 8.39
C HIS A 423 23.97 22.20 7.40
N LEU A 424 23.08 23.03 6.82
CA LEU A 424 23.51 24.11 5.92
C LEU A 424 24.32 25.19 6.65
N LEU A 425 23.99 25.44 7.91
CA LEU A 425 24.73 26.37 8.77
C LEU A 425 25.90 25.70 9.49
N GLU A 426 26.05 24.39 9.39
CA GLU A 426 27.07 23.63 10.12
C GLU A 426 28.51 24.01 9.76
N PRO A 427 28.88 24.27 8.49
CA PRO A 427 30.21 24.79 8.17
C PRO A 427 30.49 26.16 8.82
N PHE A 428 29.49 27.04 8.86
CA PHE A 428 29.60 28.34 9.53
C PHE A 428 29.72 28.16 11.04
N ARG A 429 28.92 27.26 11.62
CA ARG A 429 28.96 26.93 13.05
C ARG A 429 30.30 26.33 13.44
N GLN A 430 30.83 25.39 12.65
CA GLN A 430 32.15 24.78 12.84
C GLN A 430 33.28 25.81 12.72
N TYR A 431 33.19 26.76 11.78
CA TYR A 431 34.18 27.84 11.64
C TYR A 431 34.28 28.71 12.90
N TYR A 432 33.14 29.11 13.49
CA TYR A 432 33.16 29.92 14.72
C TYR A 432 33.48 29.11 15.99
N LEU A 433 33.14 27.82 16.01
CA LEU A 433 33.39 26.92 17.15
C LEU A 433 34.72 26.15 17.07
N GLN A 434 35.54 26.36 16.02
CA GLN A 434 36.80 25.62 15.82
C GLN A 434 37.75 25.72 17.04
N ALA A 435 37.72 26.85 17.76
CA ALA A 435 38.50 27.08 18.97
C ALA A 435 38.07 26.18 20.14
N GLU A 436 36.80 25.76 20.19
CA GLU A 436 36.27 24.86 21.22
C GLU A 436 36.62 23.39 20.94
N HIS A 437 36.92 23.06 19.68
CA HIS A 437 37.11 21.67 19.23
C HIS A 437 38.55 21.32 18.86
N SER A 438 39.44 22.31 18.67
CA SER A 438 40.82 22.10 18.23
C SER A 438 41.78 23.04 18.93
N LEU A 439 42.66 22.49 19.77
CA LEU A 439 43.73 23.25 20.43
C LEU A 439 44.66 23.95 19.42
N PRO A 440 45.09 23.33 18.29
CA PRO A 440 45.82 24.04 17.24
C PRO A 440 45.05 25.23 16.67
N ALA A 441 43.73 25.10 16.45
CA ALA A 441 42.91 26.20 15.95
C ALA A 441 42.82 27.35 16.98
N LEU A 442 42.67 27.02 18.27
CA LEU A 442 42.71 28.01 19.35
C LEU A 442 44.06 28.75 19.39
N ILE A 443 45.18 28.03 19.29
CA ILE A 443 46.53 28.60 19.27
C ILE A 443 46.70 29.50 18.05
N GLN A 444 46.23 29.06 16.87
CA GLN A 444 46.32 29.86 15.64
C GLN A 444 45.48 31.13 15.74
N ILE A 445 44.22 31.02 16.19
CA ILE A 445 43.35 32.18 16.42
C ILE A 445 44.04 33.14 17.40
N ARG A 446 44.61 32.63 18.49
CA ARG A 446 45.32 33.46 19.47
C ARG A 446 46.54 34.13 18.86
N HIS A 447 47.35 33.42 18.09
CA HIS A 447 48.49 33.97 17.35
C HIS A 447 48.05 35.07 16.37
N ASP A 448 46.95 34.85 15.65
CA ASP A 448 46.38 35.79 14.68
C ASP A 448 45.85 37.06 15.35
N TRP A 449 45.42 36.98 16.62
CA TRP A 449 45.08 38.16 17.42
C TRP A 449 46.32 38.82 18.04
N ASP A 450 47.25 38.04 18.58
CA ASP A 450 48.43 38.54 19.29
C ASP A 450 49.41 39.26 18.35
N GLN A 451 49.47 38.92 17.05
CA GLN A 451 50.30 39.64 16.07
C GLN A 451 49.99 41.15 16.00
N TYR A 452 48.76 41.57 16.34
CA TYR A 452 48.36 42.98 16.34
C TYR A 452 48.63 43.71 17.66
N LEU A 453 49.01 42.97 18.71
CA LEU A 453 49.37 43.52 20.02
C LEU A 453 50.87 43.76 20.16
N VAL A 454 51.67 43.15 19.28
CA VAL A 454 53.13 43.29 19.29
C VAL A 454 53.52 44.57 18.54
N PRO A 455 54.39 45.44 19.11
CA PRO A 455 54.89 46.63 18.44
C PRO A 455 55.45 46.33 17.04
N SER A 456 55.28 47.27 16.11
CA SER A 456 55.67 47.18 14.69
C SER A 456 57.15 46.85 14.46
N ASP A 457 58.00 47.03 15.48
CA ASP A 457 59.43 46.73 15.43
C ASP A 457 59.77 45.23 15.54
N HIS A 458 58.78 44.38 15.87
CA HIS A 458 58.99 42.92 15.97
C HIS A 458 58.68 42.23 14.64
N PRO A 459 59.50 41.27 14.17
CA PRO A 459 59.31 40.60 12.87
C PRO A 459 58.03 39.75 12.76
N LYS A 460 57.27 39.59 13.84
CA LYS A 460 55.96 38.90 13.89
C LYS A 460 54.78 39.83 14.20
N GLY A 461 55.05 41.13 14.37
CA GLY A 461 54.01 42.14 14.59
C GLY A 461 53.42 42.59 13.26
N ASN A 462 52.09 42.63 13.15
CA ASN A 462 51.39 43.22 12.01
C ASN A 462 50.55 44.39 12.52
N SER A 463 50.58 45.51 11.82
CA SER A 463 49.68 46.63 12.10
C SER A 463 48.25 46.28 11.69
N ILE A 464 47.25 46.72 12.46
CA ILE A 464 45.83 46.56 12.08
C ILE A 464 45.61 47.27 10.74
N PRO A 465 45.09 46.61 9.68
CA PRO A 465 44.87 47.25 8.39
C PRO A 465 43.98 48.49 8.52
N GLN A 466 44.47 49.65 8.06
CA GLN A 466 43.69 50.87 8.04
C GLN A 466 42.41 50.66 7.21
N GLY A 467 41.26 51.00 7.80
CA GLY A 467 39.94 50.85 7.18
C GLY A 467 39.16 49.58 7.52
N TRP A 468 39.75 48.61 8.23
CA TRP A 468 39.05 47.38 8.66
C TRP A 468 38.27 47.55 9.96
N VAL A 469 38.69 48.48 10.80
CA VAL A 469 38.04 48.80 12.07
C VAL A 469 38.00 50.31 12.21
N LEU A 470 36.85 50.86 12.59
CA LEU A 470 36.72 52.23 13.12
C LEU A 470 36.83 52.12 14.64
N PRO A 471 38.04 52.25 15.21
CA PRO A 471 38.22 52.05 16.64
C PRO A 471 37.49 53.14 17.41
N PRO A 472 36.71 52.80 18.45
CA PRO A 472 36.30 53.78 19.45
C PRO A 472 37.54 54.36 20.16
N LEU A 473 37.41 55.50 20.86
CA LEU A 473 38.53 56.07 21.62
C LEU A 473 39.18 54.98 22.50
N PRO A 474 40.52 54.84 22.48
CA PRO A 474 41.21 53.76 23.18
C PRO A 474 40.95 53.85 24.68
N SER A 475 40.50 52.75 25.29
CA SER A 475 40.13 52.67 26.71
C SER A 475 41.33 52.69 27.66
N ASN A 476 42.55 52.49 27.13
CA ASN A 476 43.78 52.41 27.91
C ASN A 476 44.98 52.74 27.00
N ASP A 477 46.07 53.25 27.57
CA ASP A 477 47.26 53.68 26.81
C ASP A 477 47.89 52.55 25.98
N ILE A 478 47.81 51.32 26.48
CA ILE A 478 48.28 50.10 25.78
C ILE A 478 47.47 49.87 24.49
N TRP A 479 46.15 50.10 24.53
CA TRP A 479 45.31 50.00 23.34
C TRP A 479 45.54 51.18 22.40
N ALA A 480 45.84 52.37 22.94
CA ALA A 480 46.20 53.52 22.13
C ALA A 480 47.43 53.20 21.26
N THR A 481 48.45 52.53 21.81
CA THR A 481 49.63 52.13 21.02
C THR A 481 49.35 51.15 19.89
N ALA A 482 48.39 50.22 20.06
CA ALA A 482 48.05 49.26 19.01
C ALA A 482 47.14 49.84 17.90
N VAL A 483 46.45 50.95 18.21
CA VAL A 483 45.49 51.62 17.33
C VAL A 483 46.09 52.86 16.65
N GLN A 484 47.33 53.23 16.99
CA GLN A 484 48.01 54.42 16.46
C GLN A 484 48.00 54.43 14.92
N LEU A 485 47.19 55.34 14.39
CA LEU A 485 47.11 55.70 12.99
C LEU A 485 48.46 56.31 12.60
N HIS A 486 49.22 55.60 11.78
CA HIS A 486 50.32 56.19 10.99
C HIS A 486 49.79 56.89 9.74
#